data_AF-A0A2R6FGE4-F1
#
_entry.id   AF-A0A2R6FGE4-F1
#
_cell.length_a   1.000
_cell.length_b   1.000
_cell.length_c   1.000
_cell.angle_alpha   90.00
_cell.angle_beta   90.00
_cell.angle_gamma   90.00
#
_symmetry.space_group_name_H-M   'P 1'
#
loop_
_entity.id
_entity.type
_entity.pdbx_description
1 polymer ?
#
loop_
_entity_poly.entity_id
_entity_poly.type
_entity_poly.pdbx_seq_one_letter_code
_entity_poly.pdbx_strand_id
1 'polypeptide(L)'
;MAHRKSTLKLTHQDLAVNADVRTKKLDPEDLEEQPEIVRRDARSGQLVVRQTYDKASGEALEEGYGYRWVNEDGEEVPKEDIEEYVLEDDEERQVEKREPTLGSDRTVEAIEWIPVAELDEYLIGKTYEMWGEDDADVAQLYELAEHIREFDQAPVVPVVLQPSYYQDWGIITPAFFEESFSIILRVTSRKIEPEERMPKLDVEDVRERIDEEEGEVLEQETPFN
;
A
#
# COMPACT_ATOMS: atom_id res chain seq x y z
N MET A 1 -16.82 3.86 15.08
CA MET A 1 -16.33 2.60 14.47
C MET A 1 -15.68 1.79 15.58
N ALA A 2 -15.98 0.49 15.69
CA ALA A 2 -15.24 -0.37 16.59
C ALA A 2 -13.82 -0.56 16.03
N HIS A 3 -12.79 -0.25 16.83
CA HIS A 3 -11.41 -0.54 16.47
C HIS A 3 -11.26 -2.06 16.36
N ARG A 4 -10.84 -2.55 15.20
CA ARG A 4 -10.69 -4.00 14.98
C ARG A 4 -9.39 -4.46 15.62
N LYS A 5 -9.48 -5.51 16.43
CA LYS A 5 -8.37 -6.14 17.15
C LYS A 5 -7.59 -7.04 16.19
N SER A 6 -6.27 -6.91 16.09
CA SER A 6 -5.39 -7.83 15.35
C SER A 6 -4.26 -8.30 16.28
N THR A 7 -3.58 -9.40 15.97
CA THR A 7 -2.39 -9.85 16.72
C THR A 7 -1.14 -9.60 15.89
N LEU A 8 -0.22 -8.79 16.41
CA LEU A 8 1.09 -8.55 15.81
C LEU A 8 2.09 -9.57 16.36
N LYS A 9 2.65 -10.39 15.47
CA LYS A 9 3.59 -11.44 15.83
C LYS A 9 4.89 -11.27 15.05
N LEU A 10 5.94 -10.83 15.74
CA LEU A 10 7.22 -10.50 15.13
C LEU A 10 8.34 -11.26 15.83
N THR A 11 9.31 -11.72 15.05
CA THR A 11 10.54 -12.32 15.57
C THR A 11 11.73 -11.76 14.80
N HIS A 12 12.75 -11.28 15.49
CA HIS A 12 13.97 -10.78 14.87
C HIS A 12 15.11 -10.80 15.86
N GLN A 13 16.16 -11.56 15.55
CA GLN A 13 17.29 -11.78 16.46
C GLN A 13 16.79 -12.33 17.81
N ASP A 14 16.97 -11.59 18.90
CA ASP A 14 16.53 -11.89 20.26
C ASP A 14 15.15 -11.32 20.61
N LEU A 15 14.54 -10.52 19.74
CA LEU A 15 13.19 -10.01 19.91
C LEU A 15 12.13 -11.06 19.53
N ALA A 16 11.14 -11.24 20.41
CA ALA A 16 9.90 -11.95 20.13
C ALA A 16 8.71 -11.14 20.67
N VAL A 17 7.87 -10.67 19.75
CA VAL A 17 6.66 -9.87 20.06
C VAL A 17 5.44 -10.70 19.69
N ASN A 18 4.46 -10.74 20.58
CA ASN A 18 3.14 -11.30 20.36
C ASN A 18 2.11 -10.43 21.09
N ALA A 19 1.73 -9.33 20.46
CA ALA A 19 0.90 -8.29 21.06
C ALA A 19 -0.43 -8.14 20.31
N ASP A 20 -1.53 -8.04 21.06
CA ASP A 20 -2.81 -7.64 20.50
C ASP A 20 -2.83 -6.12 20.27
N VAL A 21 -3.13 -5.71 19.04
CA VAL A 21 -3.06 -4.32 18.59
C VAL A 21 -4.39 -3.83 18.03
N ARG A 22 -4.66 -2.56 18.30
CA ARG A 22 -5.68 -1.76 17.63
C ARG A 22 -5.03 -0.78 16.67
N THR A 23 -5.77 -0.40 15.63
CA THR A 23 -5.30 0.55 14.61
C THR A 23 -6.28 1.71 14.43
N LYS A 24 -5.73 2.87 14.05
CA LYS A 24 -6.49 4.06 13.65
C LYS A 24 -5.75 4.79 12.54
N LYS A 25 -6.47 5.15 11.47
CA LYS A 25 -5.91 5.97 10.39
C LYS A 25 -5.60 7.37 10.92
N LEU A 26 -4.41 7.88 10.59
CA LEU A 26 -3.96 9.23 10.95
C LEU A 26 -4.20 10.24 9.82
N ASP A 27 -4.06 9.82 8.57
CA ASP A 27 -4.24 10.72 7.43
C ASP A 27 -5.73 11.00 7.14
N PRO A 28 -6.07 12.20 6.63
CA PRO A 28 -7.42 12.53 6.19
C PRO A 28 -7.93 11.54 5.11
N GLU A 29 -9.25 11.45 4.97
CA GLU A 29 -9.88 10.70 3.87
C GLU A 29 -9.69 11.44 2.55
N ASP A 30 -8.47 11.41 2.00
CA ASP A 30 -8.27 11.80 0.61
C ASP A 30 -8.68 10.66 -0.33
N LEU A 31 -9.30 11.07 -1.43
CA LEU A 31 -9.96 10.24 -2.45
C LEU A 31 -8.94 9.37 -3.17
N GLU A 32 -8.94 8.08 -2.86
CA GLU A 32 -8.23 7.10 -3.69
C GLU A 32 -9.07 6.76 -4.91
N GLU A 33 -8.41 6.71 -6.08
CA GLU A 33 -8.96 6.02 -7.24
C GLU A 33 -8.98 4.53 -6.93
N GLN A 34 -10.18 3.97 -6.81
CA GLN A 34 -10.32 2.52 -6.70
C GLN A 34 -10.03 1.90 -8.07
N PRO A 35 -9.34 0.75 -8.12
CA PRO A 35 -9.12 0.03 -9.37
C PRO A 35 -10.46 -0.24 -10.06
N GLU A 36 -10.49 -0.12 -11.38
CA GLU A 36 -11.67 -0.46 -12.16
C GLU A 36 -11.86 -1.98 -12.17
N ILE A 37 -12.99 -2.44 -11.64
CA ILE A 37 -13.30 -3.87 -11.51
C ILE A 37 -14.31 -4.27 -12.58
N VAL A 38 -13.85 -5.11 -13.49
CA VAL A 38 -14.67 -5.78 -14.48
C VAL A 38 -15.17 -7.10 -13.88
N ARG A 39 -16.44 -7.43 -14.13
CA ARG A 39 -17.05 -8.67 -13.62
C ARG A 39 -17.58 -9.47 -14.79
N ARG A 40 -17.34 -10.78 -14.78
CA ARG A 40 -17.80 -11.69 -15.82
C ARG A 40 -18.51 -12.89 -15.23
N ASP A 41 -19.50 -13.40 -15.95
CA ASP A 41 -20.15 -14.68 -15.62
C ASP A 41 -19.18 -15.81 -15.97
N ALA A 42 -18.79 -16.62 -14.99
CA ALA A 42 -17.86 -17.74 -15.15
C ALA A 42 -18.32 -18.76 -16.20
N ARG A 43 -19.64 -18.82 -16.47
CA ARG A 43 -20.27 -19.79 -17.37
C ARG A 43 -20.27 -19.32 -18.82
N SER A 44 -20.48 -18.02 -19.06
CA SER A 44 -20.64 -17.45 -20.40
C SER A 44 -19.51 -16.50 -20.82
N GLY A 45 -18.72 -15.99 -19.87
CA GLY A 45 -17.70 -14.95 -20.08
C GLY A 45 -18.27 -13.54 -20.28
N GLN A 46 -19.60 -13.38 -20.26
CA GLN A 46 -20.29 -12.10 -20.49
C GLN A 46 -20.08 -11.14 -19.32
N LEU A 47 -20.17 -9.84 -19.62
CA LEU A 47 -20.08 -8.80 -18.61
C LEU A 47 -21.25 -8.88 -17.63
N VAL A 48 -20.95 -8.70 -16.36
CA VAL A 48 -21.92 -8.72 -15.26
C VAL A 48 -21.96 -7.36 -14.59
N VAL A 49 -23.16 -6.77 -14.53
CA VAL A 49 -23.37 -5.45 -13.91
C VAL A 49 -24.30 -5.55 -12.73
N ARG A 50 -24.13 -4.63 -11.78
CA ARG A 50 -25.03 -4.51 -10.64
C ARG A 50 -26.31 -3.80 -11.09
N GLN A 51 -27.44 -4.48 -11.01
CA GLN A 51 -28.75 -3.91 -11.27
C GLN A 51 -29.51 -3.73 -9.95
N THR A 52 -29.94 -2.52 -9.67
CA THR A 52 -30.87 -2.21 -8.58
C THR A 52 -32.29 -2.61 -8.97
N TYR A 53 -33.05 -3.13 -8.02
CA TYR A 53 -34.43 -3.56 -8.26
C TYR A 53 -35.32 -3.33 -7.03
N ASP A 54 -36.62 -3.23 -7.28
CA ASP A 54 -37.63 -3.19 -6.24
C ASP A 54 -37.92 -4.61 -5.70
N LYS A 55 -37.76 -4.81 -4.39
CA LYS A 55 -37.92 -6.14 -3.79
C LYS A 55 -39.35 -6.68 -3.85
N ALA A 56 -40.37 -5.83 -3.95
CA ALA A 56 -41.76 -6.24 -3.93
C ALA A 56 -42.26 -6.66 -5.33
N SER A 57 -41.80 -5.97 -6.37
CA SER A 57 -42.23 -6.16 -7.77
C SER A 57 -41.21 -6.91 -8.63
N GLY A 58 -39.93 -6.91 -8.26
CA GLY A 58 -38.85 -7.51 -9.05
C GLY A 58 -38.39 -6.66 -10.24
N GLU A 59 -38.97 -5.46 -10.41
CA GLU A 59 -38.66 -4.57 -11.52
C GLU A 59 -37.33 -3.83 -11.30
N ALA A 60 -36.56 -3.67 -12.39
CA ALA A 60 -35.32 -2.92 -12.39
C ALA A 60 -35.60 -1.43 -12.15
N LEU A 61 -34.81 -0.79 -11.28
CA LEU A 61 -34.94 0.62 -10.93
C LEU A 61 -33.59 1.32 -11.02
N GLU A 62 -33.59 2.62 -11.31
CA GLU A 62 -32.38 3.46 -11.16
C GLU A 62 -31.93 3.56 -9.68
N GLU A 63 -32.88 3.60 -8.74
CA GLU A 63 -32.61 3.59 -7.30
C GLU A 63 -33.56 2.60 -6.61
N GLY A 64 -33.02 1.62 -5.86
CA GLY A 64 -33.81 0.57 -5.21
C GLY A 64 -33.15 0.00 -3.96
N TYR A 65 -33.95 -0.68 -3.13
CA TYR A 65 -33.51 -1.29 -1.86
C TYR A 65 -32.88 -2.69 -2.02
N GLY A 66 -32.94 -3.26 -3.23
CA GLY A 66 -32.30 -4.53 -3.59
C GLY A 66 -31.29 -4.35 -4.72
N TYR A 67 -30.30 -5.24 -4.78
CA TYR A 67 -29.42 -5.36 -5.94
C TYR A 67 -29.27 -6.83 -6.32
N ARG A 68 -29.14 -7.08 -7.61
CA ARG A 68 -28.76 -8.37 -8.19
C ARG A 68 -27.68 -8.15 -9.25
N TRP A 69 -27.02 -9.23 -9.63
CA TRP A 69 -26.03 -9.22 -10.69
C TRP A 69 -26.66 -9.79 -11.95
N VAL A 70 -26.56 -9.07 -13.06
CA VAL A 70 -27.13 -9.50 -14.33
C VAL A 70 -26.09 -9.48 -15.43
N ASN A 71 -26.14 -10.48 -16.32
CA ASN A 71 -25.31 -10.52 -17.52
C ASN A 71 -25.90 -9.64 -18.63
N GLU A 72 -25.22 -9.59 -19.78
CA GLU A 72 -25.63 -8.80 -20.96
C GLU A 72 -27.01 -9.20 -21.52
N ASP A 73 -27.42 -10.47 -21.32
CA ASP A 73 -28.73 -10.98 -21.72
C ASP A 73 -29.84 -10.66 -20.70
N GLY A 74 -29.49 -10.03 -19.57
CA GLY A 74 -30.39 -9.68 -18.49
C GLY A 74 -30.71 -10.84 -17.54
N GLU A 75 -29.97 -11.95 -17.64
CA GLU A 75 -30.12 -13.10 -16.76
C GLU A 75 -29.39 -12.86 -15.43
N GLU A 76 -29.99 -13.32 -14.34
CA GLU A 76 -29.39 -13.20 -13.01
C GLU A 76 -28.20 -14.16 -12.85
N VAL A 77 -27.06 -13.62 -12.43
CA VAL A 77 -25.83 -14.38 -12.18
C VAL A 77 -25.63 -14.53 -10.67
N PRO A 78 -25.62 -15.77 -10.14
CA PRO A 78 -25.28 -16.02 -8.74
C PRO A 78 -23.90 -15.46 -8.42
N LYS A 79 -23.72 -14.92 -7.21
CA LYS A 79 -22.43 -14.30 -6.82
C LYS A 79 -21.24 -15.26 -6.90
N GLU A 80 -21.48 -16.55 -6.70
CA GLU A 80 -20.50 -17.64 -6.82
C GLU A 80 -20.07 -17.93 -8.26
N ASP A 81 -20.88 -17.55 -9.24
CA ASP A 81 -20.59 -17.67 -10.68
C ASP A 81 -19.98 -16.38 -11.26
N ILE A 82 -19.58 -15.41 -10.42
CA ILE A 82 -18.97 -14.15 -10.87
C ILE A 82 -17.46 -14.21 -10.68
N GLU A 83 -16.73 -14.08 -11.78
CA GLU A 83 -15.30 -13.83 -11.78
C GLU A 83 -15.04 -12.32 -11.83
N GLU A 84 -14.09 -11.86 -11.02
CA GLU A 84 -13.68 -10.46 -10.97
C GLU A 84 -12.29 -10.31 -11.60
N TYR A 85 -12.15 -9.27 -12.41
CA TYR A 85 -10.94 -8.90 -13.13
C TYR A 85 -10.59 -7.46 -12.74
N VAL A 86 -9.30 -7.16 -12.56
CA VAL A 86 -8.86 -5.76 -12.51
C VAL A 86 -8.42 -5.34 -13.90
N LEU A 87 -8.86 -4.15 -14.30
CA LEU A 87 -8.40 -3.50 -15.51
C LEU A 87 -7.23 -2.57 -15.16
N GLU A 88 -6.03 -2.91 -15.65
CA GLU A 88 -4.83 -2.07 -15.55
C GLU A 88 -4.24 -1.93 -16.96
N ASP A 89 -4.01 -0.70 -17.41
CA ASP A 89 -3.38 -0.41 -18.72
C ASP A 89 -4.03 -1.17 -19.90
N ASP A 90 -5.37 -1.23 -19.92
CA ASP A 90 -6.21 -1.95 -20.91
C ASP A 90 -6.07 -3.49 -20.89
N GLU A 91 -5.38 -4.08 -19.92
CA GLU A 91 -5.29 -5.53 -19.72
C GLU A 91 -6.19 -6.02 -18.56
N GLU A 92 -7.02 -7.03 -18.83
CA GLU A 92 -7.83 -7.70 -17.81
C GLU A 92 -7.01 -8.79 -17.13
N ARG A 93 -6.78 -8.66 -15.82
CA ARG A 93 -6.15 -9.71 -15.01
C ARG A 93 -7.17 -10.33 -14.08
N GLN A 94 -7.37 -11.64 -14.19
CA GLN A 94 -8.20 -12.39 -13.23
C GLN A 94 -7.56 -12.30 -11.84
N VAL A 95 -8.36 -11.98 -10.85
CA VAL A 95 -7.90 -11.74 -9.48
C VAL A 95 -8.80 -12.41 -8.46
N GLU A 96 -8.20 -12.87 -7.38
CA GLU A 96 -8.93 -13.31 -6.19
C GLU A 96 -8.84 -12.23 -5.11
N LYS A 97 -9.96 -11.98 -4.41
CA LYS A 97 -9.96 -11.05 -3.28
C LYS A 97 -9.12 -11.62 -2.15
N ARG A 98 -8.10 -10.87 -1.73
CA ARG A 98 -7.38 -11.15 -0.49
C ARG A 98 -8.23 -10.73 0.70
N GLU A 99 -8.21 -11.54 1.74
CA GLU A 99 -8.83 -11.17 3.01
C GLU A 99 -8.04 -10.04 3.68
N PRO A 100 -8.70 -9.18 4.49
CA PRO A 100 -8.00 -8.18 5.27
C PRO A 100 -6.96 -8.80 6.20
N THR A 101 -5.75 -8.24 6.22
CA THR A 101 -4.69 -8.66 7.15
C THR A 101 -4.86 -8.03 8.53
N LEU A 102 -5.59 -6.90 8.60
CA LEU A 102 -5.99 -6.25 9.84
C LEU A 102 -7.47 -6.53 10.12
N GLY A 103 -7.79 -6.98 11.33
CA GLY A 103 -9.14 -7.40 11.68
C GLY A 103 -9.17 -8.40 12.82
N SER A 104 -10.37 -8.58 13.40
CA SER A 104 -10.61 -9.57 14.45
C SER A 104 -10.02 -10.94 14.07
N ASP A 105 -9.23 -11.50 14.99
CA ASP A 105 -8.60 -12.82 14.86
C ASP A 105 -7.62 -12.95 13.69
N ARG A 106 -7.05 -11.83 13.22
CA ARG A 106 -5.98 -11.84 12.20
C ARG A 106 -4.62 -11.69 12.86
N THR A 107 -3.66 -12.49 12.39
CA THR A 107 -2.26 -12.40 12.78
C THR A 107 -1.46 -11.73 11.67
N VAL A 108 -0.65 -10.75 12.04
CA VAL A 108 0.27 -10.05 11.14
C VAL A 108 1.70 -10.44 11.50
N GLU A 109 2.42 -10.99 10.54
CA GLU A 109 3.82 -11.39 10.69
C GLU A 109 4.70 -10.55 9.74
N ALA A 110 5.95 -10.27 10.17
CA ALA A 110 6.92 -9.62 9.31
C ALA A 110 7.37 -10.55 8.19
N ILE A 111 7.42 -10.01 6.97
CA ILE A 111 7.97 -10.68 5.80
C ILE A 111 9.45 -10.36 5.61
N GLU A 112 9.89 -9.19 6.09
CA GLU A 112 11.28 -8.75 6.04
C GLU A 112 11.54 -7.65 7.09
N TRP A 113 12.82 -7.34 7.30
CA TRP A 113 13.28 -6.21 8.11
C TRP A 113 14.21 -5.36 7.25
N ILE A 114 13.91 -4.08 7.12
CA ILE A 114 14.66 -3.13 6.29
C ILE A 114 15.37 -2.10 7.18
N PRO A 115 16.51 -1.54 6.76
CA PRO A 115 17.09 -0.38 7.43
C PRO A 115 16.09 0.77 7.50
N VAL A 116 16.00 1.48 8.63
CA VAL A 116 15.09 2.62 8.79
C VAL A 116 15.41 3.72 7.77
N ALA A 117 16.68 3.87 7.40
CA ALA A 117 17.12 4.81 6.36
C ALA A 117 16.51 4.54 4.97
N GLU A 118 16.06 3.31 4.67
CA GLU A 118 15.39 3.00 3.41
C GLU A 118 13.93 3.49 3.38
N LEU A 119 13.36 3.96 4.49
CA LEU A 119 11.96 4.40 4.54
C LEU A 119 11.66 5.54 3.54
N ASP A 120 12.63 6.43 3.32
CA ASP A 120 12.51 7.54 2.36
C ASP A 120 12.47 7.07 0.89
N GLU A 121 12.80 5.80 0.65
CA GLU A 121 12.69 5.16 -0.67
C GLU A 121 11.26 4.63 -0.93
N TYR A 122 10.31 4.81 -0.03
CA TYR A 122 8.93 4.32 -0.21
C TYR A 122 7.92 5.46 -0.32
N LEU A 123 6.98 5.33 -1.26
CA LEU A 123 5.88 6.28 -1.37
C LEU A 123 4.78 5.91 -0.37
N ILE A 124 4.79 6.56 0.79
CA ILE A 124 3.81 6.30 1.85
C ILE A 124 2.46 6.93 1.47
N GLY A 125 1.45 6.08 1.26
CA GLY A 125 0.11 6.53 0.90
C GLY A 125 -0.84 6.64 2.10
N LYS A 126 -0.63 5.81 3.13
CA LYS A 126 -1.45 5.84 4.35
C LYS A 126 -0.62 5.62 5.59
N THR A 127 -1.04 6.23 6.68
CA THR A 127 -0.40 6.16 7.98
C THR A 127 -1.45 5.79 9.01
N TYR A 128 -1.11 4.81 9.83
CA TYR A 128 -1.94 4.35 10.94
C TYR A 128 -1.14 4.41 12.23
N GLU A 129 -1.82 4.77 13.31
CA GLU A 129 -1.34 4.56 14.66
C GLU A 129 -1.75 3.16 15.14
N MET A 130 -0.84 2.48 15.84
CA MET A 130 -1.04 1.20 16.50
C MET A 130 -0.78 1.31 17.99
N TRP A 131 -1.65 0.69 18.80
CA TRP A 131 -1.49 0.63 20.25
C TRP A 131 -1.98 -0.70 20.82
N GLY A 132 -1.43 -1.10 21.96
CA GLY A 132 -1.75 -2.35 22.65
C GLY A 132 -3.15 -2.36 23.25
N GLU A 133 -3.75 -3.54 23.36
CA GLU A 133 -5.07 -3.72 24.00
C GLU A 133 -4.97 -3.59 25.53
N ASP A 134 -3.90 -4.13 26.12
CA ASP A 134 -3.61 -4.08 27.56
C ASP A 134 -2.14 -3.75 27.88
N ASP A 135 -1.80 -3.65 29.17
CA ASP A 135 -0.46 -3.26 29.64
C ASP A 135 0.64 -4.24 29.18
N ALA A 136 0.32 -5.54 29.00
CA ALA A 136 1.28 -6.52 28.53
C ALA A 136 1.56 -6.35 27.03
N ASP A 137 0.52 -6.04 26.23
CA ASP A 137 0.69 -5.67 24.83
C ASP A 137 1.50 -4.39 24.69
N VAL A 138 1.20 -3.37 25.51
CA VAL A 138 1.94 -2.09 25.51
C VAL A 138 3.42 -2.31 25.84
N ALA A 139 3.74 -3.17 26.82
CA ALA A 139 5.12 -3.49 27.15
C ALA A 139 5.86 -4.17 25.98
N GLN A 140 5.22 -5.13 25.30
CA GLN A 140 5.82 -5.80 24.14
C GLN A 140 6.00 -4.84 22.95
N LEU A 141 5.06 -3.91 22.72
CA LEU A 141 5.22 -2.87 21.70
C LEU A 141 6.34 -1.89 22.05
N TYR A 142 6.58 -1.63 23.34
CA TYR A 142 7.72 -0.82 23.77
C TYR A 142 9.05 -1.56 23.52
N GLU A 143 9.12 -2.85 23.80
CA GLU A 143 10.30 -3.67 23.45
C GLU A 143 10.57 -3.65 21.94
N LEU A 144 9.52 -3.76 21.11
CA LEU A 144 9.64 -3.58 19.66
C LEU A 144 10.19 -2.19 19.28
N ALA A 145 9.68 -1.12 19.90
CA ALA A 145 10.10 0.24 19.64
C ALA A 145 11.59 0.45 19.97
N GLU A 146 12.04 -0.05 21.11
CA GLU A 146 13.44 0.02 21.55
C GLU A 146 14.33 -0.81 20.61
N HIS A 147 13.89 -2.00 20.19
CA HIS A 147 14.62 -2.84 19.25
C HIS A 147 14.82 -2.16 17.90
N ILE A 148 13.77 -1.57 17.33
CA ILE A 148 13.87 -0.82 16.06
C ILE A 148 14.87 0.32 16.19
N ARG A 149 14.87 1.04 17.33
CA ARG A 149 15.80 2.14 17.59
C ARG A 149 17.24 1.68 17.75
N GLU A 150 17.46 0.55 18.43
CA GLU A 150 18.80 0.01 18.68
C GLU A 150 19.46 -0.53 17.41
N PHE A 151 18.70 -1.28 16.61
CA PHE A 151 19.22 -1.96 15.43
C PHE A 151 19.06 -1.17 14.13
N ASP A 152 18.35 -0.04 14.17
CA ASP A 152 18.03 0.80 13.00
C ASP A 152 17.35 -0.02 11.88
N GLN A 153 16.49 -0.96 12.26
CA GLN A 153 15.76 -1.83 11.33
C GLN A 153 14.27 -1.87 11.66
N ALA A 154 13.43 -1.69 10.65
CA ALA A 154 11.97 -1.70 10.75
C ALA A 154 11.38 -2.97 10.11
N PRO A 155 10.39 -3.63 10.73
CA PRO A 155 9.69 -4.74 10.11
C PRO A 155 8.74 -4.25 9.03
N VAL A 156 8.73 -4.99 7.92
CA VAL A 156 7.76 -4.87 6.84
C VAL A 156 6.74 -6.00 6.98
N VAL A 157 5.46 -5.65 6.94
CA VAL A 157 4.33 -6.57 7.10
C VAL A 157 3.38 -6.49 5.90
N PRO A 158 2.67 -7.56 5.54
CA PRO A 158 1.65 -7.51 4.50
C PRO A 158 0.41 -6.76 5.01
N VAL A 159 -0.11 -5.83 4.20
CA VAL A 159 -1.28 -5.02 4.54
C VAL A 159 -2.38 -5.19 3.49
N VAL A 160 -3.55 -5.64 3.94
CA VAL A 160 -4.81 -5.60 3.19
C VAL A 160 -5.83 -4.97 4.12
N LEU A 161 -6.20 -3.71 3.87
CA LEU A 161 -7.06 -2.93 4.77
C LEU A 161 -8.56 -3.29 4.62
N GLN A 162 -8.94 -3.63 3.40
CA GLN A 162 -10.28 -4.06 3.00
C GLN A 162 -10.12 -5.19 1.98
N PRO A 163 -11.13 -6.06 1.79
CA PRO A 163 -11.06 -7.08 0.75
C PRO A 163 -10.67 -6.44 -0.58
N SER A 164 -9.48 -6.78 -1.06
CA SER A 164 -8.82 -6.09 -2.17
C SER A 164 -8.03 -7.12 -2.99
N TYR A 165 -7.81 -6.80 -4.25
CA TYR A 165 -6.99 -7.61 -5.16
C TYR A 165 -5.50 -7.29 -5.00
N TYR A 166 -5.19 -6.15 -4.41
CA TYR A 166 -3.84 -5.70 -4.12
C TYR A 166 -3.50 -5.94 -2.65
N GLN A 167 -2.23 -6.28 -2.43
CA GLN A 167 -1.63 -6.28 -1.12
C GLN A 167 -0.62 -5.13 -1.08
N ASP A 168 -0.81 -4.24 -0.12
CA ASP A 168 0.16 -3.22 0.22
C ASP A 168 1.18 -3.80 1.22
N TRP A 169 2.24 -3.05 1.46
CA TRP A 169 3.20 -3.30 2.53
C TRP A 169 3.05 -2.24 3.61
N GLY A 170 3.19 -2.67 4.85
CA GLY A 170 3.23 -1.82 6.03
C GLY A 170 4.61 -1.82 6.64
N ILE A 171 5.21 -0.64 6.81
CA ILE A 171 6.49 -0.47 7.50
C ILE A 171 6.19 0.05 8.90
N ILE A 172 6.59 -0.70 9.93
CA ILE A 172 6.31 -0.37 11.32
C ILE A 172 7.51 0.39 11.90
N THR A 173 7.29 1.58 12.43
CA THR A 173 8.33 2.33 13.16
C THR A 173 7.78 2.90 14.46
N PRO A 174 8.63 3.12 15.47
CA PRO A 174 8.24 3.87 16.65
C PRO A 174 8.24 5.38 16.38
N ALA A 175 7.46 6.10 17.18
CA ALA A 175 7.56 7.53 17.39
C ALA A 175 7.70 7.78 18.90
N PHE A 176 8.81 8.37 19.34
CA PHE A 176 9.07 8.65 20.75
C PHE A 176 8.72 10.10 21.09
N PHE A 177 8.12 10.28 22.26
CA PHE A 177 7.82 11.55 22.89
C PHE A 177 8.48 11.58 24.27
N GLU A 178 8.42 12.72 24.96
CA GLU A 178 9.16 12.94 26.22
C GLU A 178 8.88 11.87 27.30
N GLU A 179 7.61 11.45 27.44
CA GLU A 179 7.19 10.45 28.44
C GLU A 179 6.36 9.30 27.85
N SER A 180 6.29 9.21 26.51
CA SER A 180 5.44 8.23 25.84
C SER A 180 5.99 7.84 24.48
N PHE A 181 5.38 6.83 23.87
CA PHE A 181 5.70 6.40 22.52
C PHE A 181 4.42 6.00 21.78
N SER A 182 4.51 5.92 20.46
CA SER A 182 3.48 5.40 19.58
C SER A 182 4.11 4.49 18.54
N ILE A 183 3.36 3.52 18.03
CA ILE A 183 3.78 2.67 16.92
C ILE A 183 3.04 3.13 15.66
N ILE A 184 3.80 3.41 14.61
CA ILE A 184 3.29 3.94 13.36
C ILE A 184 3.43 2.88 12.27
N LEU A 185 2.32 2.52 11.64
CA LEU A 185 2.25 1.66 10.46
C LEU A 185 2.12 2.54 9.21
N ARG A 186 3.17 2.61 8.41
CA ARG A 186 3.21 3.33 7.13
C ARG A 186 2.94 2.37 5.98
N VAL A 187 1.82 2.55 5.31
CA VAL A 187 1.35 1.68 4.23
C VAL A 187 1.76 2.25 2.89
N THR A 188 2.33 1.40 2.05
CA THR A 188 2.83 1.72 0.72
C THR A 188 2.60 0.56 -0.23
N SER A 189 2.34 0.86 -1.49
CA SER A 189 2.24 -0.13 -2.58
C SER A 189 3.48 -0.13 -3.49
N ARG A 190 4.40 0.84 -3.32
CA ARG A 190 5.49 1.08 -4.26
C ARG A 190 6.75 1.59 -3.57
N LYS A 191 7.89 0.99 -3.93
CA LYS A 191 9.22 1.57 -3.73
C LYS A 191 9.49 2.59 -4.84
N ILE A 192 10.11 3.71 -4.51
CA ILE A 192 10.52 4.76 -5.44
C ILE A 192 11.74 4.24 -6.19
N GLU A 193 11.59 4.04 -7.49
CA GLU A 193 12.68 3.63 -8.38
C GLU A 193 12.95 4.73 -9.41
N PRO A 194 14.03 5.52 -9.26
CA PRO A 194 14.39 6.53 -10.24
C PRO A 194 14.78 5.86 -11.56
N GLU A 195 14.03 6.17 -12.63
CA GLU A 195 14.29 5.66 -13.98
C GLU A 195 15.52 6.33 -14.59
N GLU A 196 15.63 7.65 -14.42
CA GLU A 196 16.72 8.47 -14.97
C GLU A 196 17.82 8.64 -13.92
N ARG A 197 18.95 7.95 -14.11
CA ARG A 197 20.11 8.04 -13.23
C ARG A 197 21.17 8.93 -13.84
N MET A 198 21.47 10.04 -13.18
CA MET A 198 22.58 10.90 -13.59
C MET A 198 23.92 10.22 -13.28
N PRO A 199 24.91 10.29 -14.20
CA PRO A 199 26.24 9.80 -13.90
C PRO A 199 26.85 10.63 -12.75
N LYS A 200 27.65 9.99 -11.91
CA LYS A 200 28.53 10.72 -10.99
C LYS A 200 29.60 11.39 -11.84
N LEU A 201 29.51 12.71 -11.97
CA LEU A 201 30.50 13.51 -12.65
C LEU A 201 31.45 14.09 -11.63
N ASP A 202 32.75 14.03 -11.93
CA ASP A 202 33.73 14.81 -11.19
C ASP A 202 33.63 16.28 -11.61
N VAL A 203 33.52 17.16 -10.62
CA VAL A 203 33.28 18.59 -10.87
C VAL A 203 34.50 19.26 -11.50
N GLU A 204 35.71 18.81 -11.18
CA GLU A 204 36.95 19.32 -11.76
C GLU A 204 37.08 18.85 -13.21
N ASP A 205 36.85 17.57 -13.49
CA ASP A 205 36.87 17.03 -14.86
C ASP A 205 35.82 17.71 -15.75
N VAL A 206 34.62 18.00 -15.22
CA VAL A 206 33.57 18.71 -15.97
C VAL A 206 33.97 20.17 -16.22
N ARG A 207 34.60 20.84 -15.26
CA ARG A 207 35.06 22.22 -15.44
C ARG A 207 36.18 22.33 -16.45
N GLU A 208 37.17 21.44 -16.41
CA GLU A 208 38.24 21.41 -17.41
C GLU A 208 37.67 21.21 -18.82
N ARG A 209 36.71 20.28 -18.98
CA ARG A 209 36.03 20.08 -20.28
C ARG A 209 35.25 21.30 -20.76
N ILE A 210 34.55 21.99 -19.86
CA ILE A 210 33.81 23.21 -20.21
C ILE A 210 34.78 24.33 -20.59
N ASP A 211 35.86 24.53 -19.83
CA ASP A 211 36.86 25.57 -20.10
C ASP A 211 37.63 25.30 -21.41
N GLU A 212 37.92 24.04 -21.74
CA GLU A 212 38.49 23.63 -23.03
C GLU A 212 37.53 23.88 -24.19
N GLU A 213 36.25 23.52 -24.05
CA GLU A 213 35.22 23.76 -25.06
C GLU A 213 34.96 25.27 -25.29
N GLU A 214 34.95 26.09 -24.23
CA GLU A 214 34.83 27.56 -24.34
C GLU A 214 36.08 28.20 -24.97
N GLY A 215 37.26 27.64 -24.72
CA GLY A 215 38.52 28.03 -25.37
C GLY A 215 38.54 27.72 -26.87
N GLU A 216 38.07 26.54 -27.27
CA GLU A 216 37.98 26.14 -28.69
C GLU A 216 36.95 26.96 -29.48
N VAL A 217 35.85 27.39 -28.87
CA VAL A 217 34.85 28.27 -29.51
C VAL A 217 35.42 29.66 -29.78
N LEU A 218 36.26 30.20 -28.88
CA LEU A 218 36.91 31.50 -29.06
C LEU A 218 38.01 31.48 -30.14
N GLU A 219 38.69 30.35 -30.35
CA GLU A 219 39.70 30.23 -31.41
C GLU A 219 39.09 30.14 -32.83
N GLN A 220 37.84 29.69 -32.98
CA GLN A 220 37.17 29.63 -34.29
C GLN A 220 36.56 30.97 -34.74
N GLU A 221 36.39 31.95 -33.83
CA GLU A 221 35.77 33.25 -34.13
C GLU A 221 36.76 34.39 -34.41
N THR A 222 38.06 34.11 -34.64
CA THR A 222 39.01 35.13 -35.14
C THR A 222 39.25 35.02 -36.65
N PRO A 223 38.43 35.66 -37.51
CA PRO A 223 38.86 35.96 -38.86
C PRO A 223 39.89 37.09 -38.79
N PHE A 224 41.11 36.77 -39.25
CA PHE A 224 42.20 37.71 -39.48
C PHE A 224 41.72 39.00 -40.19
N ASN A 225 42.12 40.15 -39.64
CA ASN A 225 42.35 41.38 -40.40
C ASN A 225 43.39 42.27 -39.72
#